data_AF-A0A8H4XUS7-F1
#
_entry.id   AF-A0A8H4XUS7-F1
#
_cell.length_a   1.000
_cell.length_b   1.000
_cell.length_c   1.000
_cell.angle_alpha   90.00
_cell.angle_beta   90.00
_cell.angle_gamma   90.00
#
_symmetry.space_group_name_H-M   'P 1'
#
loop_
_entity.id
_entity.type
_entity.pdbx_description
1 polymer ?
#
loop_
_entity_poly.entity_id
_entity_poly.type
_entity_poly.pdbx_seq_one_letter_code
_entity_poly.pdbx_strand_id
1 'polypeptide(L)'
;MPILPWLTSPVMLHSSRDPGECTMTPEQCAYKQRYWVYWYEADHRYSLPTVALFLVAIALFTLARLTTSSAPRSWKRSSGWTRLTALFRTVFYKKVWFLWSAQSVGALMLASVGIIFFLAMTLIPQPYYWPNTMEIHYGNSPPIATRAGFMALACMPFI
;
A
#
# COMPACT_ATOMS: atom_id res chain seq x y z
N MET A 1 -8.63 11.60 -38.32
CA MET A 1 -8.30 10.54 -37.33
C MET A 1 -9.56 10.33 -36.50
N PRO A 2 -10.07 9.10 -36.36
CA PRO A 2 -11.30 8.89 -35.61
C PRO A 2 -11.04 9.16 -34.12
N ILE A 3 -11.69 10.18 -33.59
CA ILE A 3 -11.71 10.52 -32.16
C ILE A 3 -12.54 9.42 -31.49
N LEU A 4 -11.95 8.64 -30.58
CA LEU A 4 -12.74 7.83 -29.67
C LEU A 4 -13.61 8.80 -28.86
N PRO A 5 -14.95 8.76 -28.94
CA PRO A 5 -15.85 9.82 -28.45
C PRO A 5 -15.85 10.04 -26.92
N TRP A 6 -15.02 9.30 -26.20
CA TRP A 6 -14.86 9.28 -24.76
C TRP A 6 -13.43 9.63 -24.31
N LEU A 7 -12.48 9.81 -25.23
CA LEU A 7 -11.08 10.08 -24.91
C LEU A 7 -10.60 11.35 -25.64
N THR A 8 -10.72 12.49 -24.97
CA THR A 8 -10.18 13.77 -25.45
C THR A 8 -8.65 13.75 -25.45
N SER A 9 -8.05 14.13 -26.57
CA SER A 9 -6.59 14.25 -26.72
C SER A 9 -6.11 15.67 -26.38
N PRO A 10 -4.91 15.84 -25.78
CA PRO A 10 -3.99 14.78 -25.37
C PRO A 10 -4.48 14.03 -24.13
N VAL A 11 -4.23 12.71 -24.10
CA VAL A 11 -4.53 11.90 -22.93
C VAL A 11 -3.60 12.32 -21.80
N MET A 12 -4.17 12.91 -20.74
CA MET A 12 -3.42 13.21 -19.53
C MET A 12 -3.23 11.91 -18.74
N LEU A 13 -1.97 11.55 -18.47
CA LEU A 13 -1.63 10.38 -17.64
C LEU A 13 -1.78 10.64 -16.14
N HIS A 14 -2.12 11.88 -15.76
CA HIS A 14 -2.40 12.27 -14.39
C HIS A 14 -3.76 12.97 -14.32
N SER A 15 -4.44 12.80 -13.19
CA SER A 15 -5.58 13.64 -12.85
C SER A 15 -5.13 15.09 -12.60
N SER A 16 -6.06 16.04 -12.71
CA SER A 16 -5.84 17.37 -12.14
C SER A 16 -5.57 17.25 -10.64
N ARG A 17 -4.57 17.98 -10.15
CA ARG A 17 -4.30 18.20 -8.71
C ARG A 17 -4.75 19.56 -8.21
N ASP A 18 -5.39 20.33 -9.08
CA ASP A 18 -5.94 21.64 -8.74
C ASP A 18 -7.32 21.45 -8.09
N PRO A 19 -7.48 21.80 -6.80
CA PRO A 19 -8.77 21.74 -6.14
C PRO A 19 -9.78 22.78 -6.63
N GLY A 20 -9.33 23.76 -7.42
CA GLY A 20 -10.13 24.93 -7.80
C GLY A 20 -10.36 25.87 -6.61
N GLU A 21 -11.17 26.91 -6.85
CA GLU A 21 -11.58 27.83 -5.80
C GLU A 21 -12.58 27.17 -4.86
N CYS A 22 -12.31 27.26 -3.56
CA CYS A 22 -13.19 26.68 -2.53
C CYS A 22 -14.33 27.66 -2.21
N THR A 23 -15.57 27.23 -2.45
CA THR A 23 -16.78 28.06 -2.25
C THR A 23 -17.33 28.02 -0.81
N MET A 24 -16.61 27.37 0.12
CA MET A 24 -16.99 27.20 1.51
C MET A 24 -16.37 28.30 2.40
N THR A 25 -16.69 28.31 3.71
CA THR A 25 -15.99 29.23 4.62
C THR A 25 -14.50 28.88 4.70
N PRO A 26 -13.61 29.85 5.02
CA PRO A 26 -12.17 29.60 5.10
C PRO A 26 -11.80 28.42 6.00
N GLU A 27 -12.50 28.24 7.12
CA GLU A 27 -12.27 27.16 8.07
C GLU A 27 -12.66 25.79 7.50
N GLN A 28 -13.77 25.73 6.75
CA GLN A 28 -14.23 24.52 6.07
C GLN A 28 -13.28 24.13 4.94
N CYS A 29 -12.77 25.12 4.18
CA CYS A 29 -11.75 24.89 3.17
C CYS A 29 -10.45 24.35 3.80
N ALA A 30 -9.99 24.96 4.89
CA ALA A 30 -8.82 24.49 5.64
C ALA A 30 -9.02 23.07 6.21
N TYR A 31 -10.24 22.74 6.64
CA TYR A 31 -10.59 21.39 7.11
C TYR A 31 -10.47 20.35 5.98
N LYS A 32 -11.01 20.65 4.79
CA LYS A 32 -10.99 19.76 3.62
C LYS A 32 -9.57 19.54 3.07
N GLN A 33 -8.66 20.47 3.30
CA GLN A 33 -7.27 20.41 2.86
C GLN A 33 -6.32 19.75 3.88
N ARG A 34 -6.83 19.18 4.97
CA ARG A 34 -5.99 18.47 5.95
C ARG A 34 -5.36 17.23 5.34
N TYR A 35 -4.17 16.90 5.84
CA TYR A 35 -3.29 15.84 5.38
C TYR A 35 -3.99 14.53 4.98
N TRP A 36 -4.88 14.01 5.83
CA TRP A 36 -5.51 12.69 5.63
C TRP A 36 -6.76 12.70 4.75
N VAL A 37 -7.34 13.86 4.49
CA VAL A 37 -8.65 13.97 3.83
C VAL A 37 -8.59 14.76 2.53
N TYR A 38 -7.44 15.34 2.21
CA TYR A 38 -7.25 16.08 0.99
C TYR A 38 -7.21 15.15 -0.23
N TRP A 39 -8.33 15.12 -0.96
CA TRP A 39 -8.56 14.18 -2.07
C TRP A 39 -7.50 14.27 -3.17
N TYR A 40 -7.07 15.48 -3.53
CA TYR A 40 -6.13 15.71 -4.64
C TYR A 40 -4.69 15.24 -4.37
N GLU A 41 -4.39 14.82 -3.14
CA GLU A 41 -3.14 14.15 -2.78
C GLU A 41 -3.35 12.78 -2.11
N ALA A 42 -4.57 12.24 -2.15
CA ALA A 42 -4.87 10.97 -1.49
C ALA A 42 -4.03 9.81 -2.06
N ASP A 43 -3.70 9.84 -3.36
CA ASP A 43 -2.73 8.93 -3.99
C ASP A 43 -1.36 8.99 -3.31
N HIS A 44 -0.84 10.19 -3.05
CA HIS A 44 0.43 10.37 -2.35
C HIS A 44 0.39 9.86 -0.91
N ARG A 45 -0.75 10.02 -0.23
CA ARG A 45 -0.88 9.63 1.20
C ARG A 45 -1.15 8.15 1.41
N TYR A 46 -1.82 7.49 0.47
CA TYR A 46 -2.28 6.12 0.63
C TYR A 46 -1.70 5.15 -0.40
N SER A 47 -1.63 5.53 -1.67
CA SER A 47 -1.10 4.65 -2.71
C SER A 47 0.43 4.54 -2.65
N LEU A 48 1.16 5.66 -2.53
CA LEU A 48 2.63 5.61 -2.50
C LEU A 48 3.20 4.75 -1.36
N PRO A 49 2.74 4.87 -0.09
CA PRO A 49 3.23 3.99 0.98
C PRO A 49 2.90 2.51 0.74
N THR A 50 1.75 2.23 0.12
CA THR A 50 1.33 0.86 -0.22
C THR A 50 2.26 0.25 -1.28
N VAL A 51 2.55 0.99 -2.36
CA VAL A 51 3.53 0.57 -3.36
C VAL A 51 4.91 0.39 -2.72
N ALA A 52 5.32 1.31 -1.85
CA ALA A 52 6.60 1.22 -1.15
C ALA A 52 6.70 -0.05 -0.28
N LEU A 53 5.63 -0.43 0.43
CA LEU A 53 5.58 -1.68 1.20
C LEU A 53 5.88 -2.90 0.31
N PHE A 54 5.22 -3.00 -0.84
CA PHE A 54 5.43 -4.11 -1.78
C PHE A 54 6.84 -4.09 -2.37
N LEU A 55 7.33 -2.92 -2.82
CA LEU A 55 8.67 -2.79 -3.37
C LEU A 55 9.75 -3.14 -2.35
N VAL A 56 9.60 -2.75 -1.08
CA VAL A 56 10.52 -3.12 -0.01
C VAL A 56 10.52 -4.63 0.21
N ALA A 57 9.34 -5.27 0.27
CA ALA A 57 9.26 -6.72 0.39
C ALA A 57 9.97 -7.42 -0.78
N ILE A 58 9.67 -7.03 -2.03
CA ILE A 58 10.30 -7.58 -3.24
C ILE A 58 11.81 -7.37 -3.22
N ALA A 59 12.27 -6.17 -2.85
CA ALA A 59 13.70 -5.85 -2.77
C ALA A 59 14.41 -6.73 -1.74
N LEU A 60 13.84 -6.92 -0.54
CA LEU A 60 14.42 -7.77 0.50
C LEU A 60 14.54 -9.23 0.03
N PHE A 61 13.49 -9.79 -0.58
CA PHE A 61 13.55 -11.16 -1.12
C PHE A 61 14.52 -11.30 -2.29
N THR A 62 14.58 -10.29 -3.17
CA THR A 62 15.54 -10.24 -4.28
C THR A 62 16.98 -10.21 -3.76
N LEU A 63 17.29 -9.35 -2.78
CA LEU A 63 18.61 -9.26 -2.16
C LEU A 63 19.00 -10.55 -1.44
N ALA A 64 18.07 -11.17 -0.70
CA ALA A 64 18.30 -12.47 -0.07
C ALA A 64 18.62 -13.56 -1.11
N ARG A 65 17.90 -13.57 -2.24
CA ARG A 65 18.15 -14.50 -3.34
C ARG A 65 19.51 -14.25 -4.01
N LEU A 66 19.86 -13.01 -4.30
CA LEU A 66 21.14 -12.66 -4.91
C LEU A 66 22.32 -12.98 -3.99
N THR A 67 22.16 -12.74 -2.68
CA THR A 67 23.18 -13.08 -1.68
C THR A 67 23.38 -14.60 -1.64
N THR A 68 22.30 -15.38 -1.62
CA THR A 68 22.41 -16.85 -1.57
C THR A 68 22.93 -17.45 -2.88
N SER A 69 22.57 -16.90 -4.05
CA SER A 69 23.07 -17.38 -5.33
C SER A 69 24.55 -17.04 -5.52
N SER A 70 24.93 -15.80 -5.24
CA SER A 70 26.24 -15.23 -5.57
C SER A 70 27.27 -15.36 -4.46
N ALA A 71 26.88 -15.88 -3.28
CA ALA A 71 27.80 -16.11 -2.17
C ALA A 71 28.99 -17.00 -2.57
N PRO A 72 30.23 -16.61 -2.24
CA PRO A 72 31.44 -17.39 -2.51
C PRO A 72 31.37 -18.82 -1.94
N ARG A 73 32.08 -19.76 -2.58
CA ARG A 73 32.16 -21.15 -2.10
C ARG A 73 32.72 -21.25 -0.68
N SER A 74 33.63 -20.36 -0.29
CA SER A 74 34.18 -20.28 1.07
C SER A 74 33.11 -19.95 2.10
N TRP A 75 32.22 -18.99 1.82
CA TRP A 75 31.12 -18.63 2.71
C TRP A 75 30.09 -19.76 2.81
N LYS A 76 29.73 -20.37 1.68
CA LYS A 76 28.78 -21.50 1.66
C LYS A 76 29.28 -22.73 2.44
N ARG A 77 30.59 -22.89 2.61
CA ARG A 77 31.22 -23.95 3.41
C ARG A 77 31.39 -23.60 4.88
N SER A 78 31.26 -22.32 5.26
CA SER A 78 31.32 -21.90 6.66
C SER A 78 30.16 -22.51 7.46
N SER A 79 30.47 -23.04 8.64
CA SER A 79 29.48 -23.60 9.56
C SER A 79 28.45 -22.56 10.00
N GLY A 80 28.83 -21.28 10.06
CA GLY A 80 27.90 -20.18 10.40
C GLY A 80 26.85 -19.97 9.31
N TRP A 81 27.25 -19.93 8.04
CA TRP A 81 26.34 -19.73 6.92
C TRP A 81 25.36 -20.90 6.75
N THR A 82 25.86 -22.13 6.85
CA THR A 82 25.01 -23.33 6.74
C THR A 82 24.03 -23.43 7.91
N ARG A 83 24.45 -23.12 9.14
CA ARG A 83 23.56 -23.07 10.31
C ARG A 83 22.50 -21.97 10.16
N LEU A 84 22.88 -20.76 9.78
CA LEU A 84 21.94 -19.65 9.60
C LEU A 84 20.89 -19.96 8.53
N THR A 85 21.33 -20.46 7.37
CA THR A 85 20.42 -20.83 6.27
C THR A 85 19.52 -22.01 6.64
N ALA A 86 20.03 -22.99 7.39
CA ALA A 86 19.22 -24.11 7.90
C ALA A 86 18.17 -23.63 8.90
N LEU A 87 18.52 -22.75 9.85
CA LEU A 87 17.57 -22.15 10.79
C LEU A 87 16.48 -21.36 10.06
N PHE A 88 16.86 -20.49 9.11
CA PHE A 88 15.91 -19.73 8.30
C PHE A 88 14.94 -20.65 7.56
N ARG A 89 15.45 -21.66 6.85
CA ARG A 89 14.59 -22.62 6.14
C ARG A 89 13.69 -23.38 7.09
N THR A 90 14.19 -23.77 8.25
CA THR A 90 13.42 -24.53 9.24
C THR A 90 12.29 -23.71 9.84
N VAL A 91 12.53 -22.44 10.16
CA VAL A 91 11.50 -21.56 10.72
C VAL A 91 10.51 -21.13 9.65
N PHE A 92 10.99 -20.55 8.55
CA PHE A 92 10.13 -19.87 7.60
C PHE A 92 9.43 -20.83 6.63
N TYR A 93 9.98 -22.01 6.32
CA TYR A 93 9.34 -22.97 5.41
C TYR A 93 8.49 -24.01 6.14
N LYS A 94 8.51 -24.04 7.48
CA LYS A 94 7.65 -24.92 8.25
C LYS A 94 6.20 -24.61 7.92
N LYS A 95 5.46 -25.64 7.51
CA LYS A 95 4.02 -25.54 7.29
C LYS A 95 3.29 -25.58 8.61
N VAL A 96 2.25 -24.76 8.72
CA VAL A 96 1.41 -24.72 9.91
C VAL A 96 0.28 -25.73 9.74
N TRP A 97 0.44 -26.90 10.35
CA TRP A 97 -0.41 -28.08 10.13
C TRP A 97 -1.87 -27.94 10.63
N PHE A 98 -2.12 -27.05 11.58
CA PHE A 98 -3.46 -26.84 12.15
C PHE A 98 -4.27 -25.77 11.41
N LEU A 99 -3.62 -24.96 10.55
CA LEU A 99 -4.33 -24.15 9.58
C LEU A 99 -4.68 -25.07 8.42
N TRP A 100 -5.96 -25.17 8.05
CA TRP A 100 -6.39 -25.88 6.84
C TRP A 100 -5.68 -25.40 5.57
N SER A 101 -5.08 -24.21 5.61
CA SER A 101 -4.23 -23.66 4.57
C SER A 101 -2.79 -24.17 4.75
N ALA A 102 -2.25 -24.84 3.74
CA ALA A 102 -0.88 -25.37 3.73
C ALA A 102 0.22 -24.28 3.59
N GLN A 103 0.04 -23.14 4.25
CA GLN A 103 0.96 -22.00 4.19
C GLN A 103 2.16 -22.22 5.11
N SER A 104 3.27 -21.65 4.67
CA SER A 104 4.49 -21.59 5.47
C SER A 104 4.40 -20.48 6.52
N VAL A 105 5.11 -20.64 7.65
CA VAL A 105 5.21 -19.58 8.68
C VAL A 105 5.68 -18.26 8.06
N GLY A 106 6.60 -18.29 7.11
CA GLY A 106 7.07 -17.07 6.43
C GLY A 106 5.98 -16.37 5.62
N ALA A 107 5.12 -17.13 4.94
CA ALA A 107 3.97 -16.54 4.24
C ALA A 107 3.00 -15.88 5.22
N LEU A 108 2.73 -16.50 6.37
CA LEU A 108 1.88 -15.93 7.40
C LEU A 108 2.50 -14.67 8.02
N MET A 109 3.80 -14.65 8.26
CA MET A 109 4.49 -13.44 8.75
C MET A 109 4.38 -12.29 7.75
N LEU A 110 4.56 -12.55 6.46
CA LEU A 110 4.40 -11.54 5.42
C LEU A 110 2.95 -11.03 5.35
N ALA A 111 1.97 -11.94 5.43
CA ALA A 111 0.56 -11.59 5.49
C ALA A 111 0.24 -10.71 6.73
N SER A 112 0.79 -11.06 7.90
CA SER A 112 0.62 -10.27 9.13
C SER A 112 1.17 -8.86 8.99
N VAL A 113 2.33 -8.67 8.36
CA VAL A 113 2.87 -7.32 8.08
C VAL A 113 1.92 -6.52 7.20
N GLY A 114 1.39 -7.13 6.13
CA GLY A 114 0.38 -6.52 5.28
C GLY A 114 -0.88 -6.14 6.06
N ILE A 115 -1.44 -7.05 6.85
CA ILE A 115 -2.63 -6.82 7.67
C ILE A 115 -2.41 -5.65 8.63
N ILE A 116 -1.28 -5.62 9.35
CA ILE A 116 -0.95 -4.54 10.28
C ILE A 116 -0.89 -3.21 9.53
N PHE A 117 -0.20 -3.15 8.39
CA PHE A 117 -0.11 -1.94 7.58
C PHE A 117 -1.48 -1.46 7.10
N PHE A 118 -2.29 -2.33 6.49
CA PHE A 118 -3.60 -1.95 5.96
C PHE A 118 -4.56 -1.54 7.07
N LEU A 119 -4.57 -2.24 8.22
CA LEU A 119 -5.38 -1.84 9.37
C LEU A 119 -4.92 -0.50 9.93
N ALA A 120 -3.60 -0.28 10.09
CA ALA A 120 -3.06 0.98 10.57
C ALA A 120 -3.43 2.14 9.64
N MET A 121 -3.19 2.01 8.34
CA MET A 121 -3.51 3.04 7.35
C MET A 121 -5.02 3.23 7.16
N THR A 122 -5.84 2.23 7.48
CA THR A 122 -7.31 2.33 7.41
C THR A 122 -7.94 2.86 8.70
N LEU A 123 -7.35 2.68 9.87
CA LEU A 123 -8.02 3.01 11.14
C LEU A 123 -7.34 4.15 11.91
N ILE A 124 -6.04 4.38 11.72
CA ILE A 124 -5.37 5.48 12.43
C ILE A 124 -5.74 6.85 11.84
N PRO A 125 -5.80 7.05 10.51
CA PRO A 125 -6.19 8.34 9.95
C PRO A 125 -7.63 8.72 10.31
N GLN A 126 -7.82 9.97 10.71
CA GLN A 126 -9.12 10.55 11.06
C GLN A 126 -9.39 11.81 10.23
N PRO A 127 -10.66 12.17 9.98
CA PRO A 127 -11.90 11.45 10.31
C PRO A 127 -12.18 10.22 9.43
N TYR A 128 -13.17 9.40 9.81
CA TYR A 128 -13.68 8.30 8.98
C TYR A 128 -14.77 8.72 8.01
N TYR A 129 -15.63 9.64 8.44
CA TYR A 129 -16.75 10.19 7.68
C TYR A 129 -16.66 11.71 7.66
N TRP A 130 -17.19 12.33 6.62
CA TRP A 130 -17.33 13.78 6.59
C TRP A 130 -18.38 14.24 7.61
N PRO A 131 -18.18 15.38 8.28
CA PRO A 131 -19.20 16.00 9.13
C PRO A 131 -20.24 16.73 8.26
N ASN A 132 -20.84 16.01 7.32
CA ASN A 132 -21.87 16.57 6.43
C ASN A 132 -23.15 16.85 7.23
N THR A 133 -23.79 17.98 6.94
CA THR A 133 -25.11 18.37 7.45
C THR A 133 -26.04 18.69 6.28
N MET A 134 -27.28 19.14 6.56
CA MET A 134 -28.20 19.60 5.50
C MET A 134 -27.64 20.81 4.73
N GLU A 135 -26.77 21.60 5.35
CA GLU A 135 -26.21 22.84 4.79
C GLU A 135 -24.76 22.68 4.35
N ILE A 136 -24.01 21.74 4.94
CA ILE A 136 -22.57 21.55 4.69
C ILE A 136 -22.33 20.19 4.05
N HIS A 137 -21.70 20.19 2.86
CA HIS A 137 -21.41 18.96 2.12
C HIS A 137 -19.97 18.93 1.59
N TYR A 138 -19.12 18.10 2.21
CA TYR A 138 -17.71 17.94 1.82
C TYR A 138 -17.50 16.95 0.67
N GLY A 139 -18.46 16.04 0.45
CA GLY A 139 -18.39 14.99 -0.55
C GLY A 139 -19.23 13.77 -0.17
N ASN A 140 -19.57 12.95 -1.17
CA ASN A 140 -20.37 11.73 -1.00
C ASN A 140 -19.52 10.54 -0.53
N SER A 141 -18.28 10.45 -1.00
CA SER A 141 -17.36 9.39 -0.60
C SER A 141 -16.72 9.73 0.74
N PRO A 142 -16.91 8.92 1.78
CA PRO A 142 -16.31 9.21 3.07
C PRO A 142 -14.78 9.04 3.01
N PRO A 143 -14.00 9.72 3.87
CA PRO A 143 -12.55 9.59 3.94
C PRO A 143 -12.08 8.13 4.10
N ILE A 144 -12.83 7.29 4.82
CA ILE A 144 -12.50 5.86 4.95
C ILE A 144 -12.56 5.09 3.63
N ALA A 145 -13.55 5.39 2.78
CA ALA A 145 -13.66 4.76 1.47
C ALA A 145 -12.55 5.25 0.54
N THR A 146 -12.23 6.54 0.61
CA THR A 146 -11.13 7.16 -0.15
C THR A 146 -9.81 6.43 0.08
N ARG A 147 -9.38 6.32 1.33
CA ARG A 147 -8.10 5.67 1.66
C ARG A 147 -8.08 4.20 1.27
N ALA A 148 -9.15 3.44 1.56
CA ALA A 148 -9.24 2.04 1.22
C ALA A 148 -9.19 1.84 -0.31
N GLY A 149 -9.88 2.71 -1.06
CA GLY A 149 -9.84 2.72 -2.52
C GLY A 149 -8.44 2.97 -3.08
N PHE A 150 -7.75 4.02 -2.62
CA PHE A 150 -6.39 4.31 -3.09
C PHE A 150 -5.37 3.23 -2.70
N MET A 151 -5.50 2.61 -1.53
CA MET A 151 -4.68 1.46 -1.16
C MET A 151 -4.98 0.24 -2.04
N ALA A 152 -6.25 -0.06 -2.33
CA ALA A 152 -6.63 -1.17 -3.22
C ALA A 152 -6.12 -0.96 -4.65
N LEU A 153 -6.21 0.27 -5.17
CA LEU A 153 -5.65 0.63 -6.48
C LEU A 153 -4.13 0.40 -6.52
N ALA A 154 -3.42 0.73 -5.43
CA ALA A 154 -1.98 0.51 -5.32
C ALA A 154 -1.57 -0.97 -5.25
N CYS A 155 -2.49 -1.87 -4.89
CA CYS A 155 -2.25 -3.30 -4.89
C CYS A 155 -2.33 -3.93 -6.30
N MET A 156 -3.06 -3.34 -7.24
CA MET A 156 -3.37 -3.95 -8.55
C MET A 156 -2.14 -4.41 -9.36
N PRO A 157 -0.97 -3.73 -9.34
CA PRO A 157 0.21 -4.23 -10.05
C PRO A 157 0.86 -5.48 -9.44
N PHE A 158 0.48 -5.86 -8.21
CA PHE A 158 1.14 -6.90 -7.42
C PHE A 158 0.26 -8.13 -7.17
N ILE A 159 -1.04 -8.04 -7.45
CA ILE A 159 -2.04 -9.11 -7.30
C ILE A 159 -2.47 -9.56 -8.70
#